data_AF-A0A963NLM3-F1
#
_entry.id   AF-A0A963NLM3-F1
#
_cell.length_a   1.000
_cell.length_b   1.000
_cell.length_c   1.000
_cell.angle_alpha   90.00
_cell.angle_beta   90.00
_cell.angle_gamma   90.00
#
_symmetry.space_group_name_H-M   'P 1'
#
loop_
_entity.id
_entity.type
_entity.pdbx_description
1 polymer ?
#
loop_
_entity_poly.entity_id
_entity_poly.type
_entity_poly.pdbx_seq_one_letter_code
_entity_poly.pdbx_strand_id
1 'polypeptide(L)' 'MTQYPHRAPMVTVAIRSDGSLESVVFVVSSGVAQVDDAIRRMIEAQRPYPAFAPSLAQRYDVVEIRRTWQFDVGVRLY' A
#
# COMPACT_ATOMS: atom_id res chain seq x y z
N MET A 1 28.88 -1.29 -0.63
CA MET A 1 27.43 -1.39 -0.94
C MET A 1 26.73 -1.62 0.37
N THR A 2 26.01 -0.63 0.91
CA THR A 2 25.43 -0.73 2.25
C THR A 2 24.03 -1.31 2.14
N GLN A 3 23.95 -2.63 2.33
CA GLN A 3 22.71 -3.42 2.33
C GLN A 3 21.98 -3.17 3.65
N TYR A 4 20.81 -2.51 3.60
CA TYR A 4 19.95 -2.42 4.78
C TYR A 4 19.11 -3.70 4.86
N PRO A 5 19.23 -4.50 5.94
CA PRO A 5 18.30 -5.59 6.18
C PRO A 5 16.92 -4.97 6.42
N HIS A 6 16.04 -5.09 5.43
CA HIS A 6 14.64 -4.74 5.57
C HIS A 6 13.82 -6.02 5.55
N ARG A 7 12.80 -6.09 6.41
CA ARG A 7 11.81 -7.17 6.33
C ARG A 7 10.80 -6.81 5.25
N ALA A 8 10.22 -7.82 4.61
CA ALA A 8 9.13 -7.61 3.66
C ALA A 8 7.93 -6.96 4.41
N PRO A 9 7.56 -5.70 4.12
CA PRO A 9 6.47 -5.07 4.82
C PRO A 9 5.14 -5.64 4.37
N MET A 10 4.19 -5.70 5.30
CA MET A 10 2.80 -6.08 5.03
C MET A 10 1.93 -4.86 5.26
N VAL A 11 1.20 -4.47 4.21
CA VAL A 11 0.38 -3.26 4.20
C VAL A 11 -1.06 -3.63 3.85
N THR A 12 -1.99 -3.09 4.61
CA THR A 12 -3.42 -3.09 4.30
C THR A 12 -3.78 -1.73 3.73
N VAL A 13 -4.40 -1.72 2.55
CA VAL A 13 -4.94 -0.52 1.90
C VAL A 13 -6.46 -0.65 1.89
N ALA A 14 -7.15 0.32 2.50
CA ALA A 14 -8.60 0.38 2.50
C ALA A 14 -9.07 1.40 1.46
N ILE A 15 -9.92 0.96 0.53
CA ILE A 15 -10.43 1.80 -0.57
C ILE A 15 -11.96 1.86 -0.44
N ARG A 16 -12.54 3.05 -0.54
CA ARG A 16 -13.99 3.25 -0.56
C ARG A 16 -14.59 2.89 -1.92
N SER A 17 -15.88 2.65 -1.96
CA SER A 17 -16.62 2.28 -3.18
C SER A 17 -16.55 3.32 -4.29
N ASP A 18 -16.30 4.59 -3.97
CA ASP A 18 -16.08 5.68 -4.92
C ASP A 18 -14.63 5.77 -5.46
N GLY A 19 -13.73 4.89 -5.01
CA GLY A 19 -12.33 4.87 -5.41
C GLY A 19 -11.41 5.77 -4.58
N SER A 20 -11.95 6.46 -3.56
CA SER A 20 -11.13 7.21 -2.61
C SER A 20 -10.37 6.28 -1.66
N LEU A 21 -9.16 6.68 -1.29
CA LEU A 21 -8.35 5.97 -0.32
C LEU A 21 -8.85 6.31 1.09
N GLU A 22 -9.32 5.29 1.82
CA GLU A 22 -9.80 5.42 3.19
C GLU A 22 -8.64 5.40 4.19
N SER A 23 -7.74 4.41 4.07
CA SER A 23 -6.58 4.30 4.95
C SER A 23 -5.46 3.42 4.41
N VAL A 24 -4.26 3.61 4.97
CA VAL A 24 -3.07 2.79 4.72
C VAL A 24 -2.48 2.39 6.06
N VAL A 25 -2.44 1.09 6.34
CA VAL A 25 -1.96 0.54 7.62
C VAL A 25 -0.84 -0.44 7.38
N PHE A 26 0.31 -0.21 8.01
CA PHE A 26 1.40 -1.17 8.05
C PHE A 26 1.13 -2.19 9.16
N VAL A 27 0.73 -3.40 8.77
CA VAL A 27 0.63 -4.56 9.67
C VAL A 27 2.03 -5.00 10.11
N VAL A 28 2.97 -4.95 9.16
CA VAL A 28 4.39 -5.17 9.39
C VAL A 28 5.15 -4.06 8.66
N SER A 29 5.78 -3.13 9.39
CA SER A 29 6.70 -2.12 8.81
C SER A 29 7.90 -2.79 8.12
N SER A 30 8.62 -2.15 7.20
CA SER A 30 9.86 -2.72 6.64
C SER A 30 11.04 -2.68 7.61
N GLY A 31 10.92 -1.90 8.71
CA GLY A 31 12.04 -1.57 9.60
C GLY A 31 12.91 -0.41 9.09
N VAL A 32 12.64 0.12 7.89
CA VAL A 32 13.37 1.25 7.30
C VAL A 32 12.37 2.33 6.92
N ALA A 33 12.40 3.48 7.61
CA ALA A 33 11.42 4.55 7.43
C ALA A 33 11.29 5.01 5.96
N GLN A 34 12.42 5.12 5.26
CA GLN A 34 12.45 5.52 3.85
C GLN A 34 11.69 4.55 2.93
N VAL A 35 11.76 3.24 3.21
CA VAL A 35 11.03 2.20 2.45
C VAL A 35 9.53 2.28 2.74
N ASP A 36 9.15 2.46 4.01
CA ASP A 36 7.75 2.64 4.39
C ASP A 36 7.16 3.91 3.75
N ASP A 37 7.91 5.01 3.71
CA ASP A 37 7.49 6.25 3.04
C ASP A 37 7.38 6.10 1.52
N ALA A 38 8.29 5.35 0.90
CA ALA A 38 8.19 5.05 -0.53
C ALA A 38 6.92 4.25 -0.85
N ILE A 39 6.56 3.26 -0.03
CA ILE A 39 5.30 2.52 -0.19
C ILE A 39 4.10 3.46 -0.07
N ARG A 40 4.07 4.33 0.95
CA ARG A 40 2.98 5.32 1.10
C ARG A 40 2.86 6.19 -0.16
N ARG A 41 3.98 6.73 -0.66
CA ARG A 41 3.99 7.53 -1.90
C ARG A 41 3.51 6.75 -3.11
N MET A 42 3.89 5.48 -3.26
CA MET A 42 3.42 4.62 -4.36
C MET A 42 1.91 4.35 -4.31
N ILE A 43 1.34 4.20 -3.11
CA ILE A 43 -0.11 4.05 -2.91
C ILE A 43 -0.82 5.36 -3.24
N GLU A 44 -0.35 6.49 -2.68
CA GLU A 44 -0.94 7.81 -2.95
C GLU A 44 -0.86 8.20 -4.43
N ALA A 45 0.24 7.87 -5.12
CA ALA A 45 0.43 8.18 -6.53
C ALA A 45 -0.53 7.43 -7.46
N GLN A 46 -1.17 6.35 -6.99
CA GLN A 46 -2.17 5.61 -7.75
C GLN A 46 -3.58 6.18 -7.60
N ARG A 47 -3.76 7.24 -6.79
CA ARG A 47 -5.08 7.84 -6.60
C ARG A 47 -5.51 8.66 -7.82
N PRO A 48 -6.83 8.74 -8.08
CA PRO A 48 -7.88 7.94 -7.43
C PRO A 48 -7.86 6.49 -7.93
N TYR A 49 -8.23 5.55 -7.06
CA TYR A 49 -8.44 4.17 -7.49
C TYR A 49 -9.73 4.06 -8.32
N PRO A 50 -9.88 3.03 -9.15
CA PRO A 50 -11.15 2.78 -9.83
C PRO A 50 -12.27 2.61 -8.81
N ALA A 51 -13.39 3.30 -9.04
CA ALA A 51 -14.62 3.05 -8.29
C ALA A 51 -15.05 1.59 -8.43
N PHE A 52 -15.74 1.07 -7.43
CA PHE A 52 -16.16 -0.32 -7.41
C PHE A 52 -17.21 -0.56 -8.49
N ALA A 53 -17.15 -1.76 -9.10
CA ALA A 53 -18.22 -2.20 -9.98
C ALA A 53 -19.57 -2.19 -9.22
N PRO A 54 -20.71 -1.88 -9.88
CA PRO A 54 -21.99 -1.70 -9.18
C PRO A 54 -22.40 -2.87 -8.29
N SER A 55 -22.12 -4.10 -8.70
CA SER A 55 -22.42 -5.30 -7.92
C SER A 55 -21.60 -5.42 -6.62
N LEU A 56 -20.38 -4.88 -6.62
CA LEU A 56 -19.52 -4.83 -5.44
C LEU A 56 -19.91 -3.64 -4.54
N ALA A 57 -20.14 -2.46 -5.13
CA ALA A 57 -20.56 -1.26 -4.42
C ALA A 57 -21.91 -1.43 -3.70
N GLN A 58 -22.81 -2.27 -4.21
CA GLN A 58 -24.07 -2.62 -3.53
C GLN A 58 -23.88 -3.43 -2.23
N ARG A 59 -22.70 -4.05 -2.05
CA ARG A 59 -22.43 -4.97 -0.93
C ARG A 59 -21.40 -4.43 0.04
N TYR A 60 -20.49 -3.59 -0.43
CA TYR A 60 -19.35 -3.12 0.33
C TYR A 60 -19.09 -1.64 0.06
N ASP A 61 -19.09 -0.84 1.12
CA ASP A 61 -18.69 0.56 1.07
C ASP A 61 -17.16 0.73 1.06
N VAL A 62 -16.43 -0.25 1.62
CA VAL A 62 -14.96 -0.26 1.72
C VAL A 62 -14.45 -1.68 1.51
N VAL A 63 -13.33 -1.82 0.78
CA VAL A 63 -12.58 -3.08 0.68
C VAL A 63 -11.17 -2.88 1.20
N GLU A 64 -10.71 -3.83 2.03
CA GLU A 64 -9.35 -3.88 2.55
C GLU A 64 -8.50 -4.88 1.76
N ILE A 65 -7.38 -4.40 1.22
CA ILE A 65 -6.45 -5.20 0.45
C ILE A 65 -5.15 -5.34 1.25
N ARG A 66 -4.93 -6.52 1.82
CA ARG A 66 -3.70 -6.85 2.54
C ARG A 66 -2.69 -7.51 1.61
N ARG A 67 -1.51 -6.92 1.44
CA ARG A 67 -0.42 -7.46 0.60
C ARG A 67 0.93 -7.34 1.29
N THR A 68 1.77 -8.35 1.06
CA THR A 68 3.20 -8.29 1.39
C THR A 68 3.94 -7.69 0.21
N TRP A 69 4.74 -6.67 0.47
CA TRP A 69 5.58 -6.03 -0.54
C TRP A 69 6.98 -6.63 -0.50
N GLN A 70 7.56 -6.82 -1.68
CA GLN A 70 8.94 -7.27 -1.81
C GLN A 70 9.75 -6.15 -2.44
N PHE A 71 10.82 -5.75 -1.76
CA PHE A 71 11.81 -4.84 -2.28
C PHE A 71 13.09 -5.65 -2.48
N ASP A 72 13.69 -5.57 -3.66
CA ASP A 72 15.01 -6.16 -3.89
C ASP A 72 16.09 -5.16 -3.44
N VAL A 73 17.26 -5.69 -3.10
CA VAL A 73 18.45 -5.00 -2.57
C VAL A 73 18.96 -3.88 -3.51
N GLY A 74 18.48 -3.82 -4.76
CA GLY A 74 18.80 -2.77 -5.73
C GLY A 74 17.89 -1.53 -5.71
N VAL A 75 16.84 -1.48 -4.89
CA VAL A 75 15.93 -0.31 -4.86
C VAL A 75 16.64 0.89 -4.23
N ARG A 76 16.94 1.91 -5.04
CA ARG A 76 17.52 3.17 -4.60
C ARG A 76 16.42 4.23 -4.55
N LEU A 77 16.07 4.63 -3.34
CA LEU A 77 15.12 5.70 -3.08
C LEU A 77 15.93 7.01 -2.99
N TYR A 78 15.70 7.93 -3.92
CA TYR A 78 16.29 9.28 -3.92
C TYR A 78 15.34 10.28 -3.27
#